data_AF-A0A1A3KRZ1-F1
#
_entry.id   AF-A0A1A3KRZ1-F1
#
_cell.length_a   1.000
_cell.length_b   1.000
_cell.length_c   1.000
_cell.angle_alpha   90.00
_cell.angle_beta   90.00
_cell.angle_gamma   90.00
#
_symmetry.space_group_name_H-M   'P 1'
#
loop_
_entity.id
_entity.type
_entity.pdbx_description
1 polymer ?
#
loop_
_entity_poly.entity_id
_entity_poly.type
_entity_poly.pdbx_seq_one_letter_code
_entity_poly.pdbx_strand_id
1 'polypeptide(L)'
;MGPSDEVTSAIGLSATHADQRWSAALVIWLVIGAGMSLVLTPVGRVLRRSSTPADRPAVFAAQFSLSHLCWLLTYPIAGWVATLAGFITAWTILGAVAAVGAVAALLIWPRRDPEELTHTHDSASTDHQHLDDATALESGRMQHTHTFIIDQDHLRWPTAHQIAN
;
A
#
# COMPACT_ATOMS: atom_id res chain seq x y z
N MET A 1 37.40 37.78 -35.64
CA MET A 1 36.30 36.80 -35.54
C MET A 1 36.97 35.47 -35.32
N GLY A 2 37.06 35.07 -34.06
CA GLY A 2 38.05 34.11 -33.58
C GLY A 2 37.45 32.72 -33.39
N PRO A 3 38.26 31.65 -33.41
CA PRO A 3 37.81 30.27 -33.14
C PRO A 3 37.24 30.06 -31.72
N SER A 4 37.27 31.08 -30.85
CA SER A 4 36.66 31.10 -29.52
C SER A 4 35.13 31.22 -29.52
N ASP A 5 34.56 31.74 -30.62
CA ASP A 5 33.18 32.20 -30.67
C ASP A 5 32.23 31.00 -30.96
N GLU A 6 32.73 30.01 -31.70
CA GLU A 6 32.02 28.77 -32.04
C GLU A 6 32.01 27.74 -30.91
N VAL A 7 33.13 27.61 -30.17
CA VAL A 7 33.25 26.66 -29.05
C VAL A 7 32.31 27.04 -27.91
N THR A 8 32.14 28.34 -27.65
CA THR A 8 31.24 28.85 -26.61
C THR A 8 29.77 28.59 -26.93
N SER A 9 29.40 28.63 -28.22
CA SER A 9 28.04 28.35 -28.69
C SER A 9 27.71 26.85 -28.70
N ALA A 10 28.68 25.98 -29.00
CA ALA A 10 28.50 24.53 -28.94
C ALA A 10 28.35 24.00 -27.51
N ILE A 11 29.12 24.55 -26.55
CA ILE A 11 28.99 24.22 -25.13
C ILE A 11 27.63 24.71 -24.60
N GLY A 12 27.20 25.91 -24.97
CA GLY A 12 25.88 26.45 -24.60
C GLY A 12 24.71 25.61 -25.12
N LEU A 13 24.76 25.11 -26.36
CA LEU A 13 23.72 24.26 -26.94
C LEU A 13 23.73 22.83 -26.35
N SER A 14 24.88 22.33 -25.91
CA SER A 14 24.98 21.05 -25.21
C SER A 14 24.51 21.11 -23.75
N ALA A 15 24.68 22.27 -23.11
CA ALA A 15 24.26 22.54 -21.74
C ALA A 15 22.74 22.63 -21.61
N THR A 16 22.04 23.28 -22.53
CA THR A 16 20.57 23.38 -22.50
C THR A 16 19.87 22.02 -22.54
N HIS A 17 20.40 21.07 -23.32
CA HIS A 17 19.91 19.69 -23.33
C HIS A 17 20.26 18.90 -22.06
N ALA A 18 21.40 19.21 -21.41
CA ALA A 18 21.78 18.60 -20.14
C ALA A 18 20.91 19.12 -18.98
N ASP A 19 20.61 20.42 -18.95
CA ASP A 19 19.79 21.08 -17.94
C ASP A 19 18.35 20.54 -17.92
N GLN A 20 17.79 20.28 -19.10
CA GLN A 20 16.47 19.66 -19.25
C GLN A 20 16.43 18.21 -18.71
N ARG A 21 17.55 17.46 -18.86
CA ARG A 21 17.64 16.07 -18.38
C ARG A 21 17.80 16.01 -16.87
N TRP A 22 18.58 16.91 -16.28
CA TRP A 22 18.75 17.01 -14.83
C TRP A 22 17.47 17.46 -14.13
N SER A 23 16.78 18.47 -14.68
CA SER A 23 15.48 18.89 -14.16
C SER A 23 14.45 17.76 -14.23
N ALA A 24 14.35 17.05 -15.35
CA ALA A 24 13.50 15.87 -15.46
C ALA A 24 13.86 14.77 -14.45
N ALA A 25 15.15 14.48 -14.26
CA ALA A 25 15.62 13.50 -13.29
C ALA A 25 15.26 13.91 -11.84
N LEU A 26 15.41 15.18 -11.48
CA LEU A 26 15.03 15.70 -10.17
C LEU A 26 13.52 15.62 -9.93
N VAL A 27 12.71 15.93 -10.95
CA VAL A 27 11.24 15.78 -10.86
C VAL A 27 10.87 14.31 -10.65
N ILE A 28 11.45 13.38 -11.44
CA ILE A 28 11.21 11.94 -11.29
C ILE A 28 11.65 11.47 -9.90
N TRP A 29 12.82 11.90 -9.44
CA TRP A 29 13.34 11.57 -8.11
C TRP A 29 12.40 12.05 -7.01
N LEU A 30 11.91 13.29 -7.10
CA LEU A 30 10.95 13.86 -6.14
C LEU A 30 9.64 13.08 -6.14
N VAL A 31 9.10 12.73 -7.32
CA VAL A 31 7.85 11.98 -7.46
C VAL A 31 7.98 10.58 -6.86
N ILE A 32 9.09 9.87 -7.15
CA ILE A 32 9.35 8.55 -6.57
C ILE A 32 9.53 8.66 -5.05
N GLY A 33 10.28 9.67 -4.58
CA GLY A 33 10.49 9.93 -3.15
C GLY A 33 9.17 10.19 -2.42
N ALA A 34 8.33 11.08 -2.96
CA ALA A 34 7.01 11.36 -2.41
C ALA A 34 6.12 10.11 -2.38
N GLY A 35 6.11 9.33 -3.47
CA GLY A 35 5.39 8.06 -3.53
C GLY A 35 5.85 7.07 -2.47
N MET A 36 7.17 6.92 -2.29
CA MET A 36 7.72 6.05 -1.25
C MET A 36 7.39 6.54 0.16
N SER A 37 7.42 7.85 0.42
CA SER A 37 6.99 8.39 1.72
C SER A 37 5.51 8.12 1.99
N LEU A 38 4.65 8.30 0.98
CA LEU A 38 3.21 8.01 1.09
C LEU A 38 2.93 6.53 1.41
N VAL A 39 3.82 5.62 1.05
CA VAL A 39 3.71 4.19 1.38
C VAL A 39 4.36 3.86 2.73
N LEU A 40 5.61 4.26 2.93
CA LEU A 40 6.42 3.85 4.09
C LEU A 40 5.99 4.50 5.40
N THR A 41 5.49 5.74 5.37
CA THR A 41 5.09 6.45 6.60
C THR A 41 3.83 5.83 7.24
N PRO A 42 2.74 5.54 6.49
CA PRO A 42 1.53 4.99 7.11
C PRO A 42 1.55 3.47 7.29
N VAL A 43 2.42 2.70 6.60
CA VAL A 43 2.34 1.22 6.59
C VAL A 43 2.33 0.62 8.00
N GLY A 44 3.17 1.11 8.90
CA GLY A 44 3.22 0.60 10.27
C GLY A 44 1.96 0.92 11.08
N ARG A 45 1.33 2.08 10.82
CA ARG A 45 0.07 2.48 11.46
C ARG A 45 -1.09 1.64 10.93
N VAL A 46 -1.12 1.42 9.62
CA VAL A 46 -2.12 0.56 8.96
C VAL A 46 -2.06 -0.86 9.53
N LEU A 47 -0.88 -1.48 9.55
CA LEU A 47 -0.74 -2.85 10.08
C LEU A 47 -1.15 -2.96 11.55
N ARG A 48 -0.80 -1.96 12.37
CA ARG A 48 -1.19 -1.94 13.79
C ARG A 48 -2.68 -1.73 14.01
N ARG A 49 -3.35 -0.96 13.15
CA ARG A 49 -4.80 -0.77 13.20
C ARG A 49 -5.54 -2.04 12.77
N SER A 50 -4.95 -2.82 11.86
CA SER A 50 -5.55 -4.06 11.35
C SER A 50 -5.09 -5.33 12.09
N SER A 51 -4.47 -5.22 13.27
CA SER A 51 -4.02 -6.39 14.03
C SER A 51 -4.06 -6.20 15.55
N THR A 52 -4.37 -7.28 16.26
CA THR A 52 -4.29 -7.32 17.72
C THR A 52 -2.83 -7.26 18.18
N PRO A 53 -2.53 -6.85 19.44
CA PRO A 53 -1.17 -6.86 19.97
C PRO A 53 -0.44 -8.20 19.82
N ALA A 54 -1.15 -9.32 19.93
CA ALA A 54 -0.61 -10.66 19.82
C ALA A 54 -0.23 -11.04 18.37
N ASP A 55 -1.01 -10.58 17.38
CA ASP A 55 -0.82 -10.93 15.96
C ASP A 55 0.17 -10.01 15.21
N ARG A 56 0.49 -8.84 15.77
CA ARG A 56 1.40 -7.85 15.17
C ARG A 56 2.70 -8.47 14.62
N PRO A 57 3.45 -9.31 15.36
CA PRO A 57 4.69 -9.88 14.83
C PRO A 57 4.49 -10.67 13.54
N ALA A 58 3.41 -11.46 13.45
CA ALA A 58 3.10 -12.24 12.26
C ALA A 58 2.72 -11.36 11.06
N VAL A 59 1.91 -10.32 11.28
CA VAL A 59 1.50 -9.38 10.23
C VAL A 59 2.68 -8.57 9.70
N PHE A 60 3.58 -8.10 10.58
CA PHE A 60 4.81 -7.43 10.15
C PHE A 60 5.76 -8.37 9.40
N ALA A 61 5.88 -9.64 9.83
CA ALA A 61 6.66 -10.64 9.11
C ALA A 61 6.09 -10.90 7.70
N ALA A 62 4.77 -11.02 7.57
CA ALA A 62 4.11 -11.18 6.27
C ALA A 62 4.37 -9.97 5.35
N GLN A 63 4.29 -8.75 5.86
CA GLN A 63 4.60 -7.54 5.08
C GLN A 63 6.07 -7.49 4.64
N PHE A 64 6.99 -7.87 5.54
CA PHE A 64 8.41 -7.96 5.22
C PHE A 64 8.65 -8.98 4.10
N SER A 65 8.12 -10.19 4.24
CA SER A 65 8.25 -11.26 3.24
C SER A 65 7.64 -10.88 1.88
N LEU A 66 6.45 -10.28 1.88
CA LEU A 66 5.81 -9.81 0.65
C LEU A 66 6.64 -8.74 -0.06
N SER A 67 7.20 -7.79 0.68
CA SER A 67 8.08 -6.75 0.12
C SER A 67 9.33 -7.35 -0.52
N HIS A 68 9.91 -8.38 0.12
CA HIS A 68 11.07 -9.10 -0.42
C HIS A 68 10.72 -9.92 -1.65
N LEU A 69 9.55 -10.55 -1.68
CA LEU A 69 9.06 -11.25 -2.88
C LEU A 69 8.90 -10.26 -4.05
N CYS A 70 8.34 -9.08 -3.79
CA CYS A 70 8.22 -8.02 -4.81
C CYS A 70 9.60 -7.57 -5.33
N TRP A 71 10.60 -7.39 -4.46
CA TRP A 71 11.97 -7.10 -4.88
C TRP A 71 12.57 -8.24 -5.69
N LEU A 72 12.41 -9.49 -5.23
CA LEU A 72 12.92 -10.67 -5.90
C LEU A 72 12.37 -10.80 -7.32
N LEU A 73 11.12 -10.38 -7.56
CA LEU A 73 10.51 -10.38 -8.89
C LEU A 73 10.93 -9.17 -9.74
N THR A 74 10.90 -7.97 -9.18
CA THR A 74 11.13 -6.74 -9.94
C THR A 74 12.59 -6.55 -10.35
N TYR A 75 13.55 -7.05 -9.57
CA TYR A 75 14.98 -6.95 -9.88
C TYR A 75 15.39 -7.70 -11.16
N PRO A 76 15.08 -8.99 -11.35
CA PRO A 76 15.38 -9.69 -12.60
C PRO A 76 14.59 -9.12 -13.78
N ILE A 77 13.34 -8.69 -13.58
CA ILE A 77 12.58 -8.01 -14.63
C ILE A 77 13.31 -6.74 -15.08
N ALA A 78 13.73 -5.90 -14.14
CA ALA A 78 14.47 -4.68 -14.44
C ALA A 78 15.78 -4.99 -15.17
N GLY A 79 16.58 -5.94 -14.67
CA GLY A 79 17.87 -6.31 -15.23
C GLY A 79 17.76 -6.92 -16.63
N TRP A 80 16.94 -7.96 -16.79
CA TRP A 80 16.78 -8.63 -18.08
C TRP A 80 16.12 -7.74 -19.12
N VAL A 81 15.03 -7.04 -18.79
CA VAL A 81 14.36 -6.17 -19.76
C VAL A 81 15.25 -4.99 -20.13
N ALA A 82 15.96 -4.37 -19.19
CA ALA A 82 16.87 -3.27 -19.51
C ALA A 82 18.01 -3.74 -20.44
N THR A 83 18.54 -4.94 -20.22
CA THR A 83 19.63 -5.51 -21.02
C THR A 83 19.17 -5.94 -22.42
N LEU A 84 17.98 -6.56 -22.52
CA LEU A 84 17.49 -7.15 -23.76
C LEU A 84 16.66 -6.19 -24.62
N ALA A 85 15.93 -5.27 -24.00
CA ALA A 85 14.93 -4.42 -24.65
C ALA A 85 15.09 -2.92 -24.32
N GLY A 86 16.16 -2.55 -23.60
CA GLY A 86 16.49 -1.17 -23.27
C GLY A 86 15.73 -0.59 -22.07
N PHE A 87 16.23 0.54 -21.57
CA PHE A 87 15.71 1.19 -20.37
C PHE A 87 14.26 1.65 -20.50
N ILE A 88 13.86 2.24 -21.64
CA ILE A 88 12.49 2.75 -21.83
C ILE A 88 11.46 1.63 -21.61
N THR A 89 11.71 0.45 -22.19
CA THR A 89 10.85 -0.73 -22.04
C THR A 89 10.82 -1.20 -20.58
N ALA A 90 11.97 -1.28 -19.92
CA ALA A 90 12.06 -1.70 -18.52
C ALA A 90 11.27 -0.76 -17.58
N TRP A 91 11.47 0.55 -17.71
CA TRP A 91 10.74 1.55 -16.93
C TRP A 91 9.24 1.51 -17.20
N THR A 92 8.82 1.28 -18.44
CA THR A 92 7.40 1.17 -18.81
C THR A 92 6.75 -0.05 -18.15
N ILE A 93 7.40 -1.21 -18.18
CA ILE A 93 6.90 -2.44 -17.54
C ILE A 93 6.81 -2.26 -16.03
N LEU A 94 7.86 -1.74 -15.39
CA LEU A 94 7.86 -1.51 -13.94
C LEU A 94 6.81 -0.47 -13.53
N GLY A 95 6.63 0.59 -14.32
CA GLY A 95 5.57 1.57 -14.14
C GLY A 95 4.18 0.95 -14.24
N ALA A 96 3.96 0.05 -15.20
CA ALA A 96 2.70 -0.69 -15.32
C ALA A 96 2.44 -1.61 -14.12
N VAL A 97 3.46 -2.33 -13.64
CA VAL A 97 3.36 -3.16 -12.43
C VAL A 97 2.98 -2.30 -11.22
N ALA A 98 3.64 -1.15 -11.03
CA ALA A 98 3.30 -0.21 -9.96
C ALA A 98 1.88 0.33 -10.08
N ALA A 99 1.43 0.68 -11.30
CA ALA A 99 0.07 1.15 -11.55
C ALA A 99 -0.98 0.08 -11.24
N VAL A 100 -0.74 -1.18 -11.63
CA VAL A 100 -1.62 -2.31 -11.28
C VAL A 100 -1.71 -2.47 -9.77
N GLY A 101 -0.59 -2.40 -9.05
CA GLY A 101 -0.58 -2.45 -7.59
C GLY A 101 -1.37 -1.31 -6.95
N ALA A 102 -1.21 -0.09 -7.45
CA ALA A 102 -1.95 1.08 -6.97
C ALA A 102 -3.47 0.95 -7.24
N VAL A 103 -3.86 0.50 -8.43
CA VAL A 103 -5.27 0.25 -8.76
C VAL A 103 -5.85 -0.87 -7.91
N ALA A 104 -5.13 -1.97 -7.72
CA ALA A 104 -5.54 -3.06 -6.85
C ALA A 104 -5.77 -2.58 -5.42
N ALA A 105 -4.86 -1.74 -4.88
CA ALA A 105 -5.05 -1.13 -3.57
C ALA A 105 -6.33 -0.27 -3.53
N LEU A 106 -6.58 0.58 -4.53
CA LEU A 106 -7.79 1.41 -4.59
C LEU A 106 -9.09 0.61 -4.73
N LEU A 107 -9.05 -0.55 -5.39
CA LEU A 107 -10.21 -1.42 -5.58
C LEU A 107 -10.50 -2.32 -4.37
N ILE A 108 -9.45 -2.83 -3.71
CA ILE A 108 -9.58 -3.74 -2.57
C ILE A 108 -9.84 -2.94 -1.28
N TRP A 109 -9.30 -1.73 -1.17
CA TRP A 109 -9.41 -0.94 0.05
C TRP A 109 -10.84 -0.46 0.31
N PRO A 110 -11.43 -0.75 1.48
CA PRO A 110 -12.77 -0.28 1.82
C PRO A 110 -12.83 1.26 1.84
N ARG A 111 -13.78 1.85 1.11
CA ARG A 111 -14.01 3.32 1.13
C ARG A 111 -14.52 3.82 2.48
N ARG A 112 -15.14 2.94 3.27
CA ARG A 112 -15.62 3.20 4.62
C ARG A 112 -15.03 2.13 5.53
N ASP A 113 -14.05 2.53 6.32
CA ASP A 113 -13.41 1.71 7.35
C ASP A 113 -13.64 2.41 8.69
N PRO A 114 -14.86 2.30 9.27
CA PRO A 114 -15.15 2.88 10.58
C PRO A 114 -14.27 2.22 11.63
N GLU A 115 -13.75 3.02 12.56
CA GLU A 115 -12.82 2.52 13.59
C GLU A 115 -13.50 1.58 14.57
N GLU A 116 -14.78 1.79 14.84
CA GLU A 116 -15.64 0.92 15.64
C GLU A 116 -16.82 0.47 14.79
N LEU A 117 -17.18 -0.82 14.90
CA LEU A 117 -18.24 -1.41 14.09
C LEU A 117 -19.23 -2.16 14.97
N THR A 118 -20.47 -1.68 14.96
CA THR A 118 -21.58 -2.32 15.65
C THR A 118 -21.99 -3.58 14.91
N HIS A 119 -21.88 -4.73 15.56
CA HIS A 119 -22.26 -6.02 14.99
C HIS A 119 -22.87 -6.95 16.03
N THR A 120 -23.50 -8.00 15.54
CA THR A 120 -24.17 -9.00 16.38
C THR A 120 -23.46 -10.35 16.38
N HIS A 121 -23.50 -11.02 17.52
CA HIS A 121 -23.10 -12.41 17.74
C HIS A 121 -24.28 -13.26 18.20
N ASP A 122 -24.18 -14.58 18.06
CA ASP A 122 -25.10 -15.53 18.69
C ASP A 122 -24.54 -15.93 20.06
N SER A 123 -25.30 -15.71 21.14
CA SER A 123 -24.86 -16.03 22.49
C SER A 123 -24.53 -17.50 22.71
N ALA A 124 -25.07 -18.40 21.88
CA ALA A 124 -24.84 -19.83 22.01
C ALA A 124 -23.46 -20.27 21.48
N SER A 125 -22.84 -19.49 20.58
CA SER A 125 -21.61 -19.87 19.88
C SER A 125 -20.39 -19.02 20.23
N THR A 126 -20.59 -17.87 20.85
CA THR A 126 -19.53 -16.89 21.13
C THR A 126 -19.16 -16.92 22.60
N ASP A 127 -17.86 -16.78 22.90
CA ASP A 127 -17.38 -16.76 24.29
C ASP A 127 -18.08 -15.67 25.10
N HIS A 128 -18.53 -16.00 26.30
CA HIS A 128 -19.25 -15.08 27.16
C HIS A 128 -18.39 -13.89 27.56
N GLN A 129 -17.07 -14.08 27.73
CA GLN A 129 -16.17 -12.96 28.06
C GLN A 129 -16.10 -11.93 26.92
N HIS A 130 -16.26 -12.38 25.68
CA HIS A 130 -16.33 -11.49 24.51
C HIS A 130 -17.65 -10.71 24.41
N LEU A 131 -18.67 -11.15 25.15
CA LEU A 131 -20.02 -10.57 25.16
C LEU A 131 -20.31 -9.73 26.41
N ASP A 132 -19.32 -9.48 27.28
CA ASP A 132 -19.51 -8.77 28.57
C ASP A 132 -20.12 -7.37 28.39
N ASP A 133 -19.75 -6.67 27.30
CA ASP A 133 -20.27 -5.33 26.96
C ASP A 133 -21.43 -5.37 25.95
N ALA A 134 -21.98 -6.56 25.66
CA ALA A 134 -23.01 -6.73 24.66
C ALA A 134 -24.43 -6.52 25.20
N THR A 135 -25.26 -5.88 24.39
CA THR A 135 -26.69 -5.69 24.63
C THR A 135 -27.49 -6.84 24.03
N ALA A 136 -28.44 -7.39 24.79
CA ALA A 136 -29.28 -8.49 24.32
C ALA A 136 -30.34 -8.00 23.31
N LEU A 137 -30.39 -8.63 22.15
CA LEU A 137 -31.49 -8.55 21.20
C LEU A 137 -32.44 -9.72 21.36
N GLU A 138 -33.61 -9.60 20.73
CA GLU A 138 -34.52 -10.73 20.55
C GLU A 138 -33.81 -11.93 19.93
N SER A 139 -34.30 -13.13 20.20
CA SER A 139 -33.82 -14.41 19.66
C SER A 139 -32.40 -14.85 20.06
N GLY A 140 -31.84 -14.35 21.17
CA GLY A 140 -30.53 -14.80 21.68
C GLY A 140 -29.34 -14.19 20.94
N ARG A 141 -29.57 -13.13 20.16
CA ARG A 141 -28.49 -12.35 19.55
C ARG A 141 -27.97 -11.31 20.53
N MET A 142 -26.68 -11.07 20.50
CA MET A 142 -25.99 -10.08 21.33
C MET A 142 -25.39 -9.02 20.41
N GLN A 143 -25.63 -7.74 20.64
CA GLN A 143 -25.07 -6.64 19.87
C GLN A 143 -24.04 -5.88 20.71
N HIS A 144 -22.86 -5.68 20.14
CA HIS A 144 -21.83 -4.83 20.73
C HIS A 144 -21.13 -3.99 19.67
N THR A 145 -20.34 -3.03 20.14
CA THR A 145 -19.56 -2.11 19.31
C THR A 145 -18.14 -2.10 19.84
N HIS A 146 -17.17 -2.47 19.00
CA HIS A 146 -15.75 -2.40 19.32
C HIS A 146 -14.92 -2.23 18.05
N THR A 147 -13.61 -1.97 18.20
CA THR A 147 -12.70 -1.89 17.05
C THR A 147 -12.61 -3.22 16.33
N PHE A 148 -13.12 -3.26 15.10
CA PHE A 148 -13.17 -4.50 14.33
C PHE A 148 -11.79 -4.83 13.73
N ILE A 149 -11.22 -5.94 14.16
CA ILE A 149 -9.93 -6.47 13.69
C ILE A 149 -10.12 -7.94 13.33
N ILE A 150 -9.46 -8.42 12.27
CA ILE A 150 -9.48 -9.85 11.95
C ILE A 150 -8.67 -10.60 13.01
N ASP A 151 -9.34 -11.41 13.82
CA ASP A 151 -8.78 -12.22 14.91
C ASP A 151 -9.48 -13.60 14.98
N GLN A 152 -9.33 -14.31 16.10
CA GLN A 152 -9.93 -15.65 16.26
C GLN A 152 -11.46 -15.62 16.35
N ASP A 153 -12.04 -14.55 16.90
CA ASP A 153 -13.49 -14.37 17.01
C ASP A 153 -14.08 -13.72 15.76
N HIS A 154 -13.25 -13.03 14.96
CA HIS A 154 -13.64 -12.27 13.78
C HIS A 154 -12.80 -12.64 12.54
N LEU A 155 -12.86 -13.90 12.12
CA LEU A 155 -12.09 -14.39 10.95
C LEU A 155 -12.46 -13.72 9.62
N ARG A 156 -13.62 -13.07 9.53
CA ARG A 156 -14.13 -12.42 8.33
C ARG A 156 -14.84 -11.12 8.69
N TRP A 157 -14.77 -10.15 7.79
CA TRP A 157 -15.60 -8.96 7.87
C TRP A 157 -17.09 -9.31 7.91
N PRO A 158 -17.88 -8.67 8.79
CA PRO A 158 -19.30 -8.93 8.90
C PRO A 158 -20.00 -8.52 7.62
N THR A 159 -20.94 -9.35 7.21
CA THR A 159 -21.78 -9.06 6.05
C THR A 159 -22.91 -8.11 6.45
N ALA A 160 -23.55 -7.47 5.47
CA ALA A 160 -24.54 -6.41 5.71
C ALA A 160 -25.69 -6.80 6.66
N HIS A 161 -26.01 -8.09 6.82
CA HIS A 161 -27.06 -8.56 7.74
C HIS A 161 -26.61 -8.68 9.22
N GLN A 162 -25.30 -8.61 9.46
CA GLN A 162 -24.67 -8.71 10.79
C GLN A 162 -24.29 -7.34 11.36
N ILE A 163 -24.24 -6.33 10.49
CA ILE A 163 -24.07 -4.93 10.89
C ILE A 163 -25.44 -4.43 11.31
N ALA A 164 -25.57 -3.98 12.54
CA ALA A 164 -26.81 -3.38 13.00
C ALA A 164 -26.96 -1.97 12.37
N ASN A 165 -28.13 -1.69 11.78
CA ASN A 165 -28.49 -0.37 11.26
C ASN A 165 -28.59 0.66 12.38
#